data_AF-A0A661K8I8-F1
#
_entry.id   AF-A0A661K8I8-F1
#
_cell.length_a   1.000
_cell.length_b   1.000
_cell.length_c   1.000
_cell.angle_alpha   90.00
_cell.angle_beta   90.00
_cell.angle_gamma   90.00
#
_symmetry.space_group_name_H-M   'P 1'
#
loop_
_entity.id
_entity.type
_entity.pdbx_description
1 polymer ?
#
loop_
_entity_poly.entity_id
_entity_poly.type
_entity_poly.pdbx_seq_one_letter_code
_entity_poly.pdbx_strand_id
1 'polypeptide(L)' 'AEIIRTGARLGVDFSLTWSCYDPTPEGKPCGECDSCILRKKGFEEAGLSDPLQP' A
#
# COMPACT_ATOMS: atom_id res chain seq x y z
N ALA A 1 4.65 -9.99 -3.25
CA ALA A 1 5.17 -8.82 -4.04
C ALA A 1 4.74 -8.69 -5.51
N GLU A 2 4.20 -9.71 -6.20
CA GLU A 2 4.03 -9.64 -7.68
C GLU A 2 3.11 -8.50 -8.16
N ILE A 3 2.02 -8.22 -7.44
CA ILE A 3 1.09 -7.11 -7.75
C ILE A 3 1.82 -5.76 -7.72
N ILE A 4 2.60 -5.51 -6.67
CA ILE A 4 3.35 -4.25 -6.51
C ILE A 4 4.39 -4.09 -7.63
N ARG A 5 5.19 -5.15 -7.90
CA ARG A 5 6.17 -5.14 -8.99
C ARG A 5 5.52 -4.90 -10.35
N THR A 6 4.38 -5.54 -10.60
CA THR A 6 3.65 -5.39 -11.86
C THR A 6 3.06 -3.99 -12.01
N GLY A 7 2.41 -3.46 -10.97
CA GLY A 7 1.87 -2.10 -10.98
C GLY A 7 2.96 -1.05 -11.19
N ALA A 8 4.09 -1.17 -10.49
CA ALA A 8 5.23 -0.26 -10.67
C ALA A 8 5.78 -0.32 -12.10
N ARG A 9 5.94 -1.52 -12.67
CA ARG A 9 6.37 -1.69 -14.08
C ARG A 9 5.39 -1.06 -15.08
N LEU A 10 4.09 -1.09 -14.77
CA LEU A 10 3.04 -0.50 -15.61
C LEU A 10 2.87 1.02 -15.39
N GLY A 11 3.61 1.62 -14.45
CA GLY A 11 3.49 3.04 -14.13
C GLY A 11 2.23 3.39 -13.33
N VAL A 12 1.68 2.43 -12.56
CA VAL A 12 0.57 2.71 -11.64
C VAL A 12 1.03 3.68 -10.56
N ASP A 13 0.31 4.79 -10.41
CA ASP A 13 0.50 5.70 -9.29
C ASP A 13 -0.20 5.14 -8.04
N PHE A 14 0.59 4.51 -7.17
CA PHE A 14 0.08 3.92 -5.93
C PHE A 14 -0.39 4.95 -4.90
N SER A 15 -0.08 6.24 -5.07
CA SER A 15 -0.59 7.31 -4.19
C SER A 15 -2.08 7.57 -4.39
N LEU A 16 -2.62 7.16 -5.55
CA LEU A 16 -4.04 7.28 -5.90
C LEU A 16 -4.84 6.01 -5.57
N THR A 17 -4.21 5.00 -4.98
CA THR A 17 -4.85 3.72 -4.66
C THR A 17 -5.30 3.67 -3.21
N TRP A 18 -6.28 2.84 -2.89
CA TRP A 18 -6.74 2.66 -1.52
C TRP A 18 -6.88 1.19 -1.17
N SER A 19 -6.48 0.81 0.04
CA SER A 19 -6.56 -0.58 0.51
C SER A 19 -7.12 -0.70 1.92
N CYS A 20 -6.93 0.30 2.78
CA CYS A 20 -7.30 0.26 4.19
C CYS A 20 -8.81 0.06 4.41
N TYR A 21 -9.18 -0.80 5.34
CA TYR A 21 -10.57 -1.05 5.71
C TYR A 21 -11.10 -0.07 6.76
N ASP A 22 -10.23 0.45 7.62
CA ASP A 22 -10.61 1.29 8.75
C ASP A 22 -9.64 2.49 8.86
N PRO A 23 -9.79 3.53 8.03
CA PRO A 23 -8.89 4.69 8.06
C PRO A 23 -8.87 5.41 9.40
N THR A 24 -7.76 6.09 9.68
CA THR A 24 -7.71 7.06 10.78
C THR A 24 -8.67 8.23 10.53
N PRO A 25 -9.08 9.00 11.56
CA PRO A 25 -9.91 10.18 11.40
C PRO A 25 -9.33 11.23 10.42
N GLU A 26 -8.01 11.25 10.23
CA GLU A 26 -7.31 12.12 9.28
C GLU A 26 -7.33 11.57 7.83
N GLY A 27 -8.01 10.46 7.58
CA GLY A 27 -8.14 9.84 6.26
C GLY A 27 -6.90 9.08 5.81
N LYS A 28 -6.05 8.61 6.74
CA LYS A 28 -4.85 7.82 6.44
C LYS A 28 -5.10 6.32 6.61
N PRO A 29 -4.34 5.44 5.93
CA PRO A 29 -4.34 4.02 6.24
C PRO A 29 -4.00 3.78 7.72
N CYS A 30 -4.78 2.95 8.44
CA CYS A 30 -4.55 2.71 9.87
C CYS A 30 -3.27 1.96 10.20
N GLY A 31 -2.67 1.26 9.24
CA GLY A 31 -1.47 0.45 9.47
C GLY A 31 -1.69 -0.88 10.20
N GLU A 32 -2.89 -1.15 10.73
CA GLU A 32 -3.15 -2.31 11.59
C GLU A 32 -4.19 -3.31 11.07
N CYS A 33 -5.08 -2.92 10.15
CA CYS A 33 -6.01 -3.88 9.53
C CYS A 33 -5.30 -4.85 8.58
N ASP A 34 -5.90 -6.02 8.34
CA ASP A 34 -5.35 -7.07 7.47
C ASP A 34 -4.88 -6.54 6.11
N SER A 35 -5.66 -5.64 5.50
CA SER A 35 -5.31 -5.04 4.21
C SER A 35 -4.08 -4.13 4.27
N CYS A 36 -3.93 -3.34 5.33
CA CYS A 36 -2.74 -2.53 5.57
C CYS A 36 -1.50 -3.42 5.75
N ILE A 37 -1.62 -4.51 6.51
CA ILE A 37 -0.52 -5.47 6.75
C ILE A 37 -0.11 -6.14 5.43
N LEU A 38 -1.07 -6.61 4.64
CA LEU A 38 -0.81 -7.24 3.34
C LEU A 38 -0.18 -6.27 2.35
N ARG A 39 -0.68 -5.02 2.30
CA ARG A 39 -0.11 -3.96 1.47
C ARG A 39 1.34 -3.70 1.85
N LYS A 40 1.62 -3.47 3.13
CA LYS A 40 2.96 -3.24 3.66
C LYS A 40 3.93 -4.35 3.27
N LYS A 41 3.57 -5.61 3.55
CA LYS A 41 4.36 -6.78 3.17
C LYS A 41 4.59 -6.83 1.65
N GLY A 42 3.59 -6.49 0.85
CA GLY A 42 3.69 -6.45 -0.60
C GLY A 42 4.73 -5.46 -1.12
N PHE A 43 4.82 -4.27 -0.53
CA PHE A 43 5.81 -3.24 -0.85
C PHE A 43 7.21 -3.60 -0.35
N GLU A 44 7.32 -4.09 0.89
CA GLU A 44 8.59 -4.55 1.47
C GLU A 44 9.23 -5.67 0.63
N GLU A 45 8.45 -6.71 0.30
CA GLU A 45 8.91 -7.81 -0.56
C GLU A 45 9.22 -7.36 -2.01
N ALA A 46 8.65 -6.25 -2.45
CA ALA A 46 8.94 -5.67 -3.77
C ALA A 46 10.18 -4.77 -3.77
N GLY A 47 10.72 -4.43 -2.58
CA GLY A 47 11.82 -3.48 -2.44
C GLY A 47 11.43 -2.06 -2.81
N LEU A 48 10.15 -1.69 -2.68
CA LEU A 48 9.62 -0.37 -3.02
C LEU A 48 9.01 0.31 -1.79
N SER A 49 9.05 1.64 -1.76
CA SER A 49 8.36 2.44 -0.75
C SER A 49 6.87 2.56 -1.08
N ASP A 50 6.01 2.37 -0.08
CA ASP A 50 4.58 2.61 -0.21
C ASP A 50 4.31 4.13 -0.06
N PRO A 51 3.72 4.80 -1.07
CA PRO A 51 3.46 6.24 -0.99
C PRO A 51 2.39 6.62 0.03
N LEU A 52 1.66 5.65 0.59
CA LEU A 52 0.61 5.87 1.58
C LEU A 52 0.97 5.37 2.98
N GLN A 53 2.18 4.83 3.19
CA GLN A 53 2.66 4.59 4.54
C GLN A 53 3.07 5.91 5.21
N PRO A 54 2.83 6.06 6.52
CA PRO A 54 3.45 7.11 7.31
C PRO A 54 4.98 7.00 7.33
#